data_AF-A0AAV7DYE1-F1
#
_entry.id   AF-A0AAV7DYE1-F1
#
_cell.length_a   1.000
_cell.length_b   1.000
_cell.length_c   1.000
_cell.angle_alpha   90.00
_cell.angle_beta   90.00
_cell.angle_gamma   90.00
#
_symmetry.space_group_name_H-M   'P 1'
#
loop_
_entity.id
_entity.type
_entity.pdbx_description
1 polymer ?
#
loop_
_entity_poly.entity_id
_entity_poly.type
_entity_poly.pdbx_seq_one_letter_code
_entity_poly.pdbx_strand_id
1 'polypeptide(L)'
;MGYPWLLLCFLCLAPHLPEVTAWKASCKNPYYGKCYGIPHNCPPGCPRLCEVDCRICKPYCPCDRPGAVCQDPRFIGGDGVLFYFHGKKDRNFCLVSDSNIHVNGHFIGKRSKKGRDFTWVQAIGILFGSHRLYLGAKEVGKWDDSSDNLLIQLNGNYISIAARAGETWWSPEVGLRIRRTSDSNVVVIEARELFNIAARVVPITEEDSRVHGYDIAHDNCFAHLELNFKFNLFSAKVNGVLGQTYSHGYRSRVKMAAAMPIMGGAKKFASSHIFATDCSVSNFGSKAAEVDGGKPLSIVCNGGGTSGQGIVCKR
;
A
#
# COMPACT_ATOMS: atom_id res chain seq x y z
N MET A 1 73.04 15.61 10.24
CA MET A 1 71.76 15.77 9.50
C MET A 1 70.96 14.50 9.70
N GLY A 2 70.04 14.48 10.67
CA GLY A 2 69.13 13.36 10.93
C GLY A 2 67.70 13.82 10.66
N TYR A 3 67.01 13.15 9.75
CA TYR A 3 65.61 13.43 9.41
C TYR A 3 64.66 12.74 10.43
N PRO A 4 63.65 13.44 10.98
CA PRO A 4 62.65 12.80 11.82
C PRO A 4 61.54 12.16 10.96
N TRP A 5 61.10 10.97 11.36
CA TRP A 5 59.93 10.28 10.82
C TRP A 5 58.63 10.99 11.27
N LEU A 6 57.80 11.37 10.29
CA LEU A 6 56.41 11.80 10.51
C LEU A 6 55.49 10.58 10.43
N LEU A 7 54.89 10.20 11.57
CA LEU A 7 53.74 9.29 11.59
C LEU A 7 52.51 10.01 11.01
N LEU A 8 52.03 9.54 9.86
CA LEU A 8 50.73 9.93 9.31
C LEU A 8 49.62 9.12 10.00
N CYS A 9 48.91 9.79 10.91
CA CYS A 9 47.70 9.28 11.53
C CYS A 9 46.56 9.30 10.49
N PHE A 10 46.17 8.14 9.96
CA PHE A 10 44.97 8.00 9.13
C PHE A 10 43.73 8.18 10.01
N LEU A 11 43.21 9.41 10.05
CA LEU A 11 41.86 9.68 10.54
C LEU A 11 40.86 9.04 9.57
N CYS A 12 40.28 7.91 9.96
CA CYS A 12 39.11 7.32 9.31
C CYS A 12 37.92 8.29 9.44
N LEU A 13 37.76 9.18 8.47
CA LEU A 13 36.52 9.93 8.24
C LEU A 13 35.46 8.93 7.77
N ALA A 14 34.69 8.38 8.71
CA ALA A 14 33.45 7.70 8.38
C ALA A 14 32.52 8.69 7.66
N PRO A 15 31.98 8.37 6.48
CA PRO A 15 31.05 9.27 5.80
C PRO A 15 29.82 9.47 6.70
N HIS A 16 29.53 10.71 7.05
CA HIS A 16 28.29 11.10 7.70
C HIS A 16 27.12 10.73 6.78
N LEU A 17 26.38 9.67 7.14
CA LEU A 17 25.07 9.43 6.54
C LEU A 17 24.20 10.65 6.87
N PRO A 18 23.50 11.26 5.89
CA PRO A 18 22.64 12.39 6.15
C PRO A 18 21.58 11.96 7.18
N GLU A 19 21.55 12.67 8.30
CA GLU A 19 20.57 12.45 9.36
C GLU A 19 19.19 12.81 8.79
N VAL A 20 18.44 11.81 8.34
CA VAL A 20 17.05 12.02 7.88
C VAL A 20 16.26 12.43 9.11
N THR A 21 16.03 13.73 9.26
CA THR A 21 15.19 14.27 10.33
C THR A 21 13.79 13.66 10.19
N ALA A 22 13.45 12.77 11.12
CA ALA A 22 12.15 12.11 11.13
C ALA A 22 11.05 13.16 11.27
N TRP A 23 10.08 13.14 10.36
CA TRP A 23 8.89 13.94 10.49
C TRP A 23 8.07 13.49 11.69
N LYS A 24 7.18 14.38 12.12
CA LYS A 24 6.22 14.09 13.17
C LYS A 24 4.83 13.94 12.59
N ALA A 25 4.12 12.90 13.02
CA ALA A 25 2.70 12.72 12.73
C ALA A 25 1.89 12.87 14.02
N SER A 26 0.62 13.24 13.91
CA SER A 26 -0.27 13.34 15.06
C SER A 26 -1.65 12.75 14.76
N CYS A 27 -2.31 12.26 15.81
CA CYS A 27 -3.71 11.83 15.71
C CYS A 27 -4.58 13.02 15.33
N LYS A 28 -5.41 12.86 14.28
CA LYS A 28 -6.33 13.91 13.80
C LYS A 28 -7.78 13.71 14.24
N ASN A 29 -8.07 12.68 15.03
CA ASN A 29 -9.44 12.42 15.50
C ASN A 29 -9.64 12.96 16.93
N PRO A 30 -10.48 14.01 17.12
CA PRO A 30 -10.68 14.65 18.43
C PRO A 30 -11.35 13.73 19.46
N TYR A 31 -12.02 12.66 19.03
CA TYR A 31 -12.59 11.65 19.94
C TYR A 31 -11.53 11.07 20.89
N TYR A 32 -10.28 10.93 20.43
CA TYR A 32 -9.18 10.42 21.22
C TYR A 32 -8.44 11.56 21.93
N GLY A 33 -9.14 12.31 22.77
CA GLY A 33 -8.62 13.56 23.37
C GLY A 33 -7.23 13.47 24.00
N LYS A 34 -6.88 12.33 24.63
CA LYS A 34 -5.53 12.10 25.20
C LYS A 34 -4.40 11.93 24.17
N CYS A 35 -4.72 11.71 22.90
CA CYS A 35 -3.77 11.53 21.81
C CYS A 35 -3.89 12.61 20.73
N TYR A 36 -5.06 13.25 20.64
CA TYR A 36 -5.38 14.23 19.61
C TYR A 36 -4.35 15.36 19.57
N GLY A 37 -3.81 15.62 18.38
CA GLY A 37 -2.83 16.70 18.16
C GLY A 37 -1.43 16.43 18.70
N ILE A 38 -1.20 15.37 19.47
CA ILE A 38 0.13 15.06 20.04
C ILE A 38 1.08 14.62 18.91
N PRO A 39 2.23 15.29 18.74
CA PRO A 39 3.18 14.94 17.69
C PRO A 39 4.09 13.77 18.12
N HIS A 40 4.21 12.76 17.26
CA HIS A 40 5.04 11.58 17.45
C HIS A 40 6.08 11.47 16.34
N ASN A 41 7.31 11.10 16.69
CA ASN A 41 8.38 10.87 15.71
C ASN A 41 8.04 9.65 14.84
N CYS A 42 8.17 9.80 13.52
CA CYS A 42 7.95 8.70 12.60
C CYS A 42 9.00 7.59 12.76
N PRO A 43 8.61 6.30 12.60
CA PRO A 43 9.57 5.20 12.57
C PRO A 43 10.56 5.33 11.40
N PRO A 44 11.79 4.80 11.53
CA PRO A 44 12.80 4.85 10.47
C PRO A 44 12.37 4.21 9.14
N GLY A 45 11.43 3.26 9.16
CA GLY A 45 10.91 2.62 7.95
C GLY A 45 9.99 3.52 7.10
N CYS A 46 9.49 4.62 7.66
CA CYS A 46 8.63 5.58 6.97
C CYS A 46 8.80 6.99 7.57
N PRO A 47 10.02 7.54 7.54
CA PRO A 47 10.38 8.72 8.33
C PRO A 47 9.61 9.98 7.92
N ARG A 48 8.95 9.97 6.76
CA ARG A 48 8.12 11.08 6.24
C ARG A 48 6.65 10.71 5.98
N LEU A 49 6.29 9.44 6.13
CA LEU A 49 5.00 8.91 5.66
C LEU A 49 4.20 8.19 6.76
N CYS A 50 4.63 8.30 8.01
CA CYS A 50 3.95 7.62 9.10
C CYS A 50 2.59 8.23 9.44
N GLU A 51 1.73 7.42 10.05
CA GLU A 51 0.45 7.83 10.61
C GLU A 51 0.40 7.48 12.10
N VAL A 52 -0.54 8.05 12.85
CA VAL A 52 -0.72 7.73 14.28
C VAL A 52 -2.01 6.95 14.50
N ASP A 53 -1.90 5.76 15.10
CA ASP A 53 -3.08 5.02 15.56
C ASP A 53 -3.60 5.70 16.82
N CYS A 54 -4.67 6.48 16.66
CA CYS A 54 -5.26 7.26 17.74
C CYS A 54 -5.71 6.42 18.96
N ARG A 55 -5.99 5.12 18.78
CA ARG A 55 -6.47 4.25 19.87
C ARG A 55 -5.36 3.90 20.86
N ILE A 56 -4.15 3.66 20.36
CA ILE A 56 -2.98 3.29 21.17
C ILE A 56 -1.94 4.41 21.26
N CYS A 57 -2.18 5.52 20.56
CA CYS A 57 -1.32 6.69 20.48
C CYS A 57 0.13 6.39 20.09
N LYS A 58 0.30 5.60 19.02
CA LYS A 58 1.62 5.24 18.48
C LYS A 58 1.72 5.50 16.98
N PRO A 59 2.86 6.02 16.50
CA PRO A 59 3.11 6.17 15.08
C PRO A 59 3.38 4.81 14.44
N TYR A 60 2.96 4.62 13.18
CA TYR A 60 3.19 3.41 12.40
C TYR A 60 3.38 3.73 10.92
N CYS A 61 3.98 2.81 10.18
CA CYS A 61 4.09 2.88 8.73
C CYS A 61 2.86 2.23 8.08
N PRO A 62 2.08 2.95 7.25
CA PRO A 62 0.90 2.39 6.60
C PRO A 62 1.19 1.12 5.78
N CYS A 63 2.37 1.07 5.15
CA CYS A 63 2.82 -0.08 4.36
C CYS A 63 3.25 -1.31 5.17
N ASP A 64 3.30 -1.22 6.51
CA ASP A 64 3.66 -2.31 7.44
C ASP A 64 2.42 -2.93 8.13
N ARG A 65 1.22 -2.71 7.58
CA ARG A 65 -0.05 -3.24 8.11
C ARG A 65 -0.66 -4.31 7.20
N PRO A 66 -1.41 -5.29 7.76
CA PRO A 66 -2.24 -6.18 6.96
C PRO A 66 -3.10 -5.42 5.96
N GLY A 67 -3.20 -5.98 4.75
CA GLY A 67 -3.86 -5.35 3.60
C GLY A 67 -3.03 -4.28 2.89
N ALA A 68 -1.77 -4.04 3.29
CA ALA A 68 -0.90 -3.13 2.57
C ALA A 68 -0.51 -3.66 1.19
N VAL A 69 -0.46 -2.77 0.20
CA VAL A 69 0.12 -2.95 -1.14
C VAL A 69 0.93 -1.70 -1.46
N CYS A 70 2.25 -1.77 -1.37
CA CYS A 70 3.15 -0.62 -1.56
C CYS A 70 4.40 -1.04 -2.33
N GLN A 71 5.24 -0.09 -2.74
CA GLN A 71 6.55 -0.40 -3.35
C GLN A 71 6.39 -1.28 -4.62
N ASP A 72 7.23 -2.30 -4.82
CA ASP A 72 7.44 -2.99 -6.11
C ASP A 72 6.80 -4.40 -6.31
N PRO A 73 5.48 -4.53 -6.28
CA PRO A 73 4.63 -4.28 -5.13
C PRO A 73 4.78 -5.38 -4.07
N ARG A 74 5.04 -4.90 -2.85
CA ARG A 74 5.05 -5.64 -1.60
C ARG A 74 3.65 -5.66 -1.01
N PHE A 75 3.19 -6.84 -0.64
CA PHE A 75 1.91 -7.10 -0.02
C PHE A 75 2.10 -7.55 1.42
N ILE A 76 1.14 -7.21 2.29
CA ILE A 76 0.97 -7.87 3.60
C ILE A 76 -0.42 -8.49 3.64
N GLY A 77 -0.46 -9.82 3.74
CA GLY A 77 -1.70 -10.57 3.80
C GLY A 77 -2.55 -10.24 5.03
N GLY A 78 -3.82 -10.63 4.99
CA GLY A 78 -4.72 -10.61 6.16
C GLY A 78 -4.25 -11.53 7.29
N ASP A 79 -3.35 -12.47 7.01
CA ASP A 79 -2.63 -13.30 7.97
C ASP A 79 -1.37 -12.63 8.55
N GLY A 80 -1.04 -11.40 8.12
CA GLY A 80 0.14 -10.67 8.53
C GLY A 80 1.43 -11.06 7.80
N VAL A 81 1.36 -11.98 6.84
CA VAL A 81 2.53 -12.45 6.08
C VAL A 81 2.88 -11.46 4.97
N LEU A 82 4.14 -11.03 4.95
CA LEU A 82 4.71 -10.25 3.85
C LEU A 82 5.05 -11.14 2.66
N PHE A 83 4.65 -10.71 1.47
CA PHE A 83 5.04 -11.34 0.20
C PHE A 83 5.08 -10.33 -0.94
N TYR A 84 5.71 -10.71 -2.06
CA TYR A 84 5.75 -9.91 -3.29
C TYR A 84 4.93 -10.57 -4.38
N PHE A 85 4.17 -9.77 -5.13
CA PHE A 85 3.50 -10.22 -6.34
C PHE A 85 3.84 -9.27 -7.47
N HIS A 86 4.77 -9.65 -8.34
CA HIS A 86 5.28 -8.76 -9.39
C HIS A 86 4.38 -8.66 -10.63
N GLY A 87 3.31 -9.47 -10.73
CA GLY A 87 2.40 -9.42 -11.88
C GLY A 87 3.12 -9.40 -13.24
N LYS A 88 2.70 -8.46 -14.10
CA LYS A 88 3.34 -8.07 -15.37
C LYS A 88 3.03 -6.61 -15.65
N LYS A 89 3.95 -5.92 -16.33
CA LYS A 89 3.75 -4.57 -16.85
C LYS A 89 2.53 -4.51 -17.78
N ASP A 90 1.76 -3.43 -17.67
CA ASP A 90 0.58 -3.03 -18.46
C ASP A 90 -0.52 -4.10 -18.44
N ARG A 91 -0.73 -4.73 -17.27
CA ARG A 91 -1.73 -5.79 -17.07
C ARG A 91 -2.53 -5.56 -15.80
N ASN A 92 -3.72 -6.15 -15.78
CA ASN A 92 -4.63 -6.09 -14.64
C ASN A 92 -4.64 -7.42 -13.90
N PHE A 93 -4.70 -7.36 -12.57
CA PHE A 93 -4.73 -8.55 -11.73
C PHE A 93 -5.78 -8.42 -10.62
N CYS A 94 -6.51 -9.50 -10.38
CA CYS A 94 -7.47 -9.63 -9.29
C CYS A 94 -6.74 -9.71 -7.94
N LEU A 95 -6.78 -8.62 -7.19
CA LEU A 95 -6.21 -8.52 -5.86
C LEU A 95 -7.13 -9.15 -4.83
N VAL A 96 -8.43 -8.89 -4.94
CA VAL A 96 -9.46 -9.39 -4.02
C VAL A 96 -10.71 -9.72 -4.82
N SER A 97 -11.33 -10.88 -4.57
CA SER A 97 -12.66 -11.18 -5.06
C SER A 97 -13.44 -11.96 -4.02
N ASP A 98 -14.64 -11.49 -3.76
CA ASP A 98 -15.66 -12.16 -2.96
C ASP A 98 -17.04 -11.83 -3.55
N SER A 99 -18.12 -12.41 -3.02
CA SER A 99 -19.49 -12.26 -3.52
C SER A 99 -19.96 -10.80 -3.65
N ASN A 100 -19.54 -9.93 -2.74
CA ASN A 100 -19.98 -8.53 -2.64
C ASN A 100 -18.91 -7.50 -3.07
N ILE A 101 -17.67 -7.92 -3.31
CA ILE A 101 -16.57 -7.03 -3.66
C ILE A 101 -15.59 -7.68 -4.64
N HIS A 102 -15.15 -6.93 -5.64
CA HIS A 102 -14.06 -7.33 -6.52
C HIS A 102 -13.10 -6.16 -6.70
N VAL A 103 -11.80 -6.42 -6.54
CA VAL A 103 -10.74 -5.41 -6.67
C VAL A 103 -9.69 -5.92 -7.63
N ASN A 104 -9.52 -5.22 -8.74
CA ASN A 104 -8.38 -5.40 -9.64
C ASN A 104 -7.36 -4.27 -9.43
N GLY A 105 -6.09 -4.57 -9.62
CA GLY A 105 -5.01 -3.58 -9.74
C GLY A 105 -4.47 -3.54 -11.16
N HIS A 106 -4.25 -2.33 -11.68
CA HIS A 106 -3.50 -2.08 -12.91
C HIS A 106 -2.02 -1.91 -12.59
N PHE A 107 -1.20 -2.76 -13.17
CA PHE A 107 0.24 -2.79 -12.93
C PHE A 107 0.96 -2.08 -14.07
N ILE A 108 1.65 -0.98 -13.75
CA ILE A 108 2.63 -0.37 -14.64
C ILE A 108 4.00 -0.99 -14.38
N GLY A 109 4.98 -0.69 -15.23
CA GLY A 109 6.32 -1.20 -14.99
C GLY A 109 7.39 -0.71 -15.92
N LYS A 110 8.62 -1.13 -15.64
CA LYS A 110 9.81 -0.89 -16.46
C LYS A 110 10.57 -2.19 -16.65
N ARG A 111 10.96 -2.48 -17.90
CA ARG A 111 11.79 -3.64 -18.21
C ARG A 111 13.16 -3.49 -17.55
N SER A 112 13.55 -4.47 -16.73
CA SER A 112 14.91 -4.53 -16.21
C SER A 112 15.86 -5.16 -17.23
N LYS A 113 17.14 -4.76 -17.18
CA LYS A 113 18.25 -5.43 -17.87
C LYS A 113 18.45 -6.88 -17.39
N LYS A 114 17.91 -7.23 -16.21
CA LYS A 114 17.95 -8.58 -15.62
C LYS A 114 16.79 -9.48 -16.08
N GLY A 115 16.04 -9.09 -17.11
CA GLY A 115 15.00 -9.90 -17.75
C GLY A 115 13.60 -9.82 -17.13
N ARG A 116 13.47 -9.54 -15.83
CA ARG A 116 12.16 -9.32 -15.17
C ARG A 116 11.71 -7.86 -15.23
N ASP A 117 10.41 -7.60 -15.31
CA ASP A 117 9.89 -6.24 -15.19
C ASP A 117 9.85 -5.83 -13.71
N PHE A 118 10.24 -4.59 -13.42
CA PHE A 118 9.82 -3.93 -12.19
C PHE A 118 8.39 -3.44 -12.37
N THR A 119 7.55 -3.58 -11.36
CA THR A 119 6.13 -3.22 -11.47
C THR A 119 5.63 -2.52 -10.23
N TRP A 120 4.59 -1.70 -10.43
CA TRP A 120 3.93 -0.91 -9.39
C TRP A 120 2.43 -0.84 -9.69
N VAL A 121 1.61 -0.65 -8.66
CA VAL A 121 0.16 -0.52 -8.84
C VAL A 121 -0.19 0.93 -9.12
N GLN A 122 -0.54 1.27 -10.37
CA GLN A 122 -0.90 2.64 -10.74
C GLN A 122 -2.36 2.95 -10.44
N ALA A 123 -3.23 1.95 -10.56
CA ALA A 123 -4.66 2.12 -10.35
C ALA A 123 -5.29 0.86 -9.77
N ILE A 124 -6.45 1.04 -9.13
CA ILE A 124 -7.35 -0.02 -8.73
C ILE A 124 -8.76 0.25 -9.26
N GLY A 125 -9.43 -0.82 -9.65
CA GLY A 125 -10.86 -0.83 -9.95
C GLY A 125 -11.58 -1.67 -8.92
N ILE A 126 -12.60 -1.09 -8.29
CA ILE A 126 -13.37 -1.72 -7.23
C ILE A 126 -14.81 -1.83 -7.69
N LEU A 127 -15.33 -3.06 -7.70
CA LEU A 127 -16.74 -3.36 -7.93
C LEU A 127 -17.36 -3.72 -6.58
N PHE A 128 -18.48 -3.07 -6.25
CA PHE A 128 -19.25 -3.36 -5.05
C PHE A 128 -20.72 -3.01 -5.29
N GLY A 129 -21.65 -3.91 -4.95
CA GLY A 129 -23.04 -3.77 -5.37
C GLY A 129 -23.14 -3.62 -6.89
N SER A 130 -23.82 -2.56 -7.35
CA SER A 130 -23.92 -2.18 -8.77
C SER A 130 -22.89 -1.10 -9.19
N HIS A 131 -21.96 -0.74 -8.29
CA HIS A 131 -21.08 0.41 -8.47
C HIS A 131 -19.66 0.04 -8.88
N ARG A 132 -19.04 0.95 -9.62
CA ARG A 132 -17.65 0.89 -10.11
C ARG A 132 -16.88 2.09 -9.59
N LEU A 133 -15.90 1.86 -8.73
CA LEU A 133 -15.00 2.91 -8.23
C LEU A 133 -13.61 2.72 -8.84
N TYR A 134 -13.13 3.74 -9.53
CA TYR A 134 -11.74 3.84 -9.99
C TYR A 134 -10.95 4.72 -9.02
N LEU A 135 -9.75 4.28 -8.68
CA LEU A 135 -8.74 5.09 -8.02
C LEU A 135 -7.41 4.88 -8.74
N GLY A 136 -6.75 5.96 -9.14
CA GLY A 136 -5.47 5.88 -9.84
C GLY A 136 -4.54 7.06 -9.56
N ALA A 137 -3.29 6.87 -9.95
CA ALA A 137 -2.28 7.93 -10.06
C ALA A 137 -2.27 8.48 -11.50
N LYS A 138 -2.16 9.81 -11.65
CA LYS A 138 -1.85 10.43 -12.94
C LYS A 138 -0.47 10.00 -13.41
N GLU A 139 -0.28 9.92 -14.72
CA GLU A 139 1.07 9.84 -15.28
C GLU A 139 1.75 11.20 -15.15
N VAL A 140 2.93 11.20 -14.55
CA VAL A 140 3.67 12.42 -14.21
C VAL A 140 5.12 12.25 -14.67
N GLY A 141 5.56 13.16 -15.52
CA GLY A 141 6.95 13.16 -15.99
C GLY A 141 7.94 13.64 -14.94
N LYS A 142 7.58 14.72 -14.24
CA LYS A 142 8.37 15.30 -13.13
C LYS A 142 7.49 15.50 -11.91
N TRP A 143 7.89 14.91 -10.79
CA TRP A 143 7.16 14.99 -9.54
C TRP A 143 7.23 16.39 -8.91
N ASP A 144 6.10 16.81 -8.38
CA ASP A 144 5.94 18.04 -7.59
C ASP A 144 5.02 17.70 -6.42
N ASP A 145 5.54 17.87 -5.20
CA ASP A 145 4.83 17.54 -3.96
C ASP A 145 3.56 18.40 -3.76
N SER A 146 3.49 19.57 -4.39
CA SER A 146 2.32 20.46 -4.32
C SER A 146 1.22 20.08 -5.32
N SER A 147 1.56 19.26 -6.33
CA SER A 147 0.62 18.84 -7.38
C SER A 147 -0.21 17.63 -6.93
N ASP A 148 -1.51 17.69 -7.17
CA ASP A 148 -2.43 16.60 -6.87
C ASP A 148 -2.58 15.63 -8.06
N ASN A 149 -2.15 14.41 -7.85
CA ASN A 149 -2.02 13.36 -8.86
C ASN A 149 -3.02 12.22 -8.66
N LEU A 150 -4.03 12.40 -7.82
CA LEU A 150 -5.13 11.45 -7.67
C LEU A 150 -6.11 11.54 -8.84
N LEU A 151 -6.60 10.38 -9.28
CA LEU A 151 -7.72 10.22 -10.20
C LEU A 151 -8.77 9.33 -9.54
N ILE A 152 -9.96 9.88 -9.33
CA ILE A 152 -11.07 9.16 -8.68
C ILE A 152 -12.29 9.24 -9.59
N GLN A 153 -12.91 8.10 -9.87
CA GLN A 153 -14.18 8.06 -10.60
C GLN A 153 -15.16 7.10 -9.95
N LEU A 154 -16.44 7.48 -9.94
CA LEU A 154 -17.54 6.62 -9.56
C LEU A 154 -18.50 6.47 -10.74
N ASN A 155 -18.70 5.22 -11.16
CA ASN A 155 -19.53 4.85 -12.30
C ASN A 155 -19.16 5.61 -13.59
N GLY A 156 -17.85 5.85 -13.80
CA GLY A 156 -17.30 6.59 -14.93
C GLY A 156 -17.30 8.11 -14.79
N ASN A 157 -17.92 8.66 -13.75
CA ASN A 157 -17.93 10.10 -13.48
C ASN A 157 -16.77 10.48 -12.55
N TYR A 158 -16.01 11.51 -12.92
CA TYR A 158 -14.93 12.02 -12.08
C TYR A 158 -15.46 12.62 -10.78
N ILE A 159 -14.82 12.29 -9.67
CA ILE A 159 -15.06 12.91 -8.37
C ILE A 159 -13.99 13.99 -8.17
N SER A 160 -14.44 15.22 -7.98
CA SER A 160 -13.57 16.34 -7.59
C SER A 160 -13.71 16.61 -6.09
N ILE A 161 -12.58 16.64 -5.40
CA ILE A 161 -12.47 16.98 -3.98
C ILE A 161 -11.38 18.04 -3.87
N ALA A 162 -11.70 19.20 -3.29
CA ALA A 162 -10.74 20.28 -3.11
C ALA A 162 -9.45 19.75 -2.45
N ALA A 163 -8.29 20.15 -2.97
CA ALA A 163 -6.96 19.69 -2.55
C ALA A 163 -6.55 20.30 -1.20
N ARG A 164 -7.26 19.92 -0.14
CA ARG A 164 -7.05 20.38 1.23
C ARG A 164 -7.36 19.27 2.23
N ALA A 165 -6.52 19.13 3.24
CA ALA A 165 -6.75 18.15 4.30
C ALA A 165 -8.10 18.39 5.02
N GLY A 166 -8.83 17.31 5.25
CA GLY A 166 -10.16 17.34 5.89
C GLY A 166 -11.34 17.42 4.91
N GLU A 167 -11.10 17.82 3.66
CA GLU A 167 -12.15 17.85 2.64
C GLU A 167 -12.74 16.46 2.40
N THR A 168 -14.06 16.42 2.30
CA THR A 168 -14.82 15.17 2.22
C THR A 168 -15.85 15.24 1.11
N TRP A 169 -15.89 14.19 0.30
CA TRP A 169 -16.97 13.90 -0.62
C TRP A 169 -17.78 12.73 -0.07
N TRP A 170 -19.10 12.83 -0.13
CA TRP A 170 -20.02 11.85 0.44
C TRP A 170 -21.19 11.59 -0.51
N SER A 171 -21.45 10.32 -0.77
CA SER A 171 -22.64 9.87 -1.49
C SER A 171 -23.42 8.90 -0.59
N PRO A 172 -24.54 9.35 0.03
CA PRO A 172 -25.37 8.49 0.87
C PRO A 172 -26.01 7.33 0.10
N GLU A 173 -26.43 7.57 -1.14
CA GLU A 173 -27.05 6.57 -2.03
C GLU A 173 -26.13 5.39 -2.34
N VAL A 174 -24.84 5.64 -2.53
CA VAL A 174 -23.80 4.62 -2.75
C VAL A 174 -23.24 4.11 -1.42
N GLY A 175 -23.42 4.87 -0.33
CA GLY A 175 -22.78 4.62 0.95
C GLY A 175 -21.26 4.82 0.91
N LEU A 176 -20.77 5.73 0.07
CA LEU A 176 -19.34 5.95 -0.17
C LEU A 176 -18.87 7.32 0.33
N ARG A 177 -17.89 7.31 1.23
CA ARG A 177 -17.21 8.50 1.74
C ARG A 177 -15.76 8.53 1.26
N ILE A 178 -15.32 9.66 0.76
CA ILE A 178 -13.92 9.89 0.37
C ILE A 178 -13.44 11.13 1.09
N ARG A 179 -12.37 11.02 1.85
CA ARG A 179 -11.83 12.11 2.65
C ARG A 179 -10.34 12.30 2.38
N ARG A 180 -9.91 13.54 2.21
CA ARG A 180 -8.50 13.91 2.17
C ARG A 180 -7.90 13.91 3.57
N THR A 181 -6.76 13.24 3.73
CA THR A 181 -5.97 13.27 4.98
C THR A 181 -4.76 14.20 4.87
N SER A 182 -4.44 14.66 3.66
CA SER A 182 -3.37 15.60 3.32
C SER A 182 -3.90 16.56 2.24
N ASP A 183 -3.17 17.65 1.98
CA ASP A 183 -3.57 18.62 0.96
C ASP A 183 -3.54 18.00 -0.45
N SER A 184 -2.50 17.23 -0.77
CA SER A 184 -2.36 16.49 -2.04
C SER A 184 -2.23 14.99 -1.80
N ASN A 185 -2.58 14.20 -2.82
CA ASN A 185 -2.16 12.81 -3.02
C ASN A 185 -2.57 11.75 -1.98
N VAL A 186 -3.29 12.10 -0.91
CA VAL A 186 -3.68 11.14 0.15
C VAL A 186 -5.17 11.20 0.43
N VAL A 187 -5.83 10.05 0.28
CA VAL A 187 -7.26 9.89 0.54
C VAL A 187 -7.54 8.63 1.37
N VAL A 188 -8.61 8.71 2.16
CA VAL A 188 -9.25 7.57 2.79
C VAL A 188 -10.63 7.40 2.17
N ILE A 189 -10.90 6.22 1.65
CA ILE A 189 -12.16 5.83 1.02
C ILE A 189 -12.86 4.82 1.92
N GLU A 190 -14.12 5.05 2.22
CA GLU A 190 -14.93 4.21 3.08
C GLU A 190 -16.24 3.89 2.38
N ALA A 191 -16.44 2.62 2.04
CA ALA A 191 -17.74 2.11 1.60
C ALA A 191 -18.41 1.44 2.81
N ARG A 192 -19.60 1.91 3.16
CA ARG A 192 -20.33 1.53 4.38
C ARG A 192 -20.32 0.02 4.58
N GLU A 193 -19.76 -0.40 5.72
CA GLU A 193 -19.70 -1.80 6.20
C GLU A 193 -18.95 -2.79 5.29
N LEU A 194 -18.42 -2.37 4.14
CA LEU A 194 -17.68 -3.24 3.22
C LEU A 194 -16.17 -3.12 3.40
N PHE A 195 -15.64 -1.91 3.18
CA PHE A 195 -14.20 -1.68 3.18
C PHE A 195 -13.82 -0.25 3.53
N ASN A 196 -12.59 -0.10 4.00
CA ASN A 196 -11.85 1.15 4.10
C ASN A 196 -10.52 0.99 3.33
N ILE A 197 -10.16 1.98 2.53
CA ILE A 197 -8.91 2.03 1.79
C ILE A 197 -8.23 3.35 2.12
N ALA A 198 -7.05 3.28 2.73
CA ALA A 198 -6.12 4.41 2.73
C ALA A 198 -5.25 4.30 1.47
N ALA A 199 -5.15 5.39 0.72
CA ALA A 199 -4.38 5.43 -0.51
C ALA A 199 -3.54 6.69 -0.60
N ARG A 200 -2.33 6.53 -1.14
CA ARG A 200 -1.38 7.60 -1.38
C ARG A 200 -0.79 7.44 -2.78
N VAL A 201 -0.71 8.53 -3.53
CA VAL A 201 0.11 8.58 -4.75
C VAL A 201 1.53 8.98 -4.37
N VAL A 202 2.52 8.20 -4.80
CA VAL A 202 3.94 8.46 -4.58
C VAL A 202 4.71 8.36 -5.91
N PRO A 203 5.80 9.12 -6.09
CA PRO A 203 6.74 8.89 -7.17
C PRO A 203 7.67 7.73 -6.82
N ILE A 204 8.38 7.23 -7.82
CA ILE A 204 9.64 6.53 -7.57
C ILE A 204 10.75 7.57 -7.52
N THR A 205 11.45 7.64 -6.40
CA THR A 205 12.52 8.62 -6.22
C THR A 205 13.82 8.16 -6.89
N GLU A 206 14.75 9.08 -7.10
CA GLU A 206 16.10 8.76 -7.57
C GLU A 206 16.81 7.80 -6.62
N GLU A 207 16.58 7.95 -5.31
CA GLU A 207 17.13 7.07 -4.29
C GLU A 207 16.56 5.66 -4.38
N ASP A 208 15.24 5.52 -4.55
CA ASP A 208 14.62 4.20 -4.77
C ASP A 208 15.19 3.55 -6.04
N SER A 209 15.31 4.33 -7.12
CA SER A 209 15.88 3.87 -8.39
C SER A 209 17.33 3.40 -8.23
N ARG A 210 18.14 4.13 -7.46
CA ARG A 210 19.55 3.80 -7.17
C ARG A 210 19.69 2.56 -6.32
N VAL A 211 18.92 2.44 -5.23
CA VAL A 211 18.98 1.32 -4.28
C VAL A 211 18.49 0.02 -4.93
N HIS A 212 17.43 0.09 -5.73
CA HIS A 212 16.81 -1.09 -6.33
C HIS A 212 17.28 -1.39 -7.76
N GLY A 213 18.03 -0.46 -8.38
CA GLY A 213 18.52 -0.59 -9.76
C GLY A 213 17.39 -0.54 -10.79
N TYR A 214 16.41 0.35 -10.59
CA TYR A 214 15.30 0.53 -11.53
C TYR A 214 15.70 1.23 -12.82
N ASP A 215 16.82 1.99 -12.80
CA ASP A 215 17.32 2.79 -13.91
C ASP A 215 16.26 3.77 -14.48
N ILE A 216 15.39 4.32 -13.62
CA ILE A 216 14.33 5.25 -14.02
C ILE A 216 14.93 6.57 -14.53
N ALA A 217 14.41 7.05 -15.66
CA ALA A 217 14.84 8.30 -16.27
C ALA A 217 14.11 9.48 -15.62
N HIS A 218 14.71 10.67 -15.65
CA HIS A 218 14.19 11.86 -14.96
C HIS A 218 12.88 12.42 -15.56
N ASP A 219 12.42 11.89 -16.69
CA ASP A 219 11.23 12.31 -17.42
C ASP A 219 10.00 11.43 -17.16
N ASN A 220 10.10 10.42 -16.29
CA ASN A 220 8.97 9.61 -15.84
C ASN A 220 9.15 9.18 -14.38
N CYS A 221 8.29 9.68 -13.50
CA CYS A 221 8.36 9.36 -12.08
C CYS A 221 7.68 8.04 -11.71
N PHE A 222 7.02 7.35 -12.64
CA PHE A 222 6.24 6.12 -12.37
C PHE A 222 5.33 6.30 -11.15
N ALA A 223 4.59 7.42 -11.11
CA ALA A 223 3.66 7.72 -10.04
C ALA A 223 2.68 6.55 -9.86
N HIS A 224 2.59 6.05 -8.63
CA HIS A 224 1.84 4.83 -8.31
C HIS A 224 1.20 4.93 -6.93
N LEU A 225 0.37 3.95 -6.62
CA LEU A 225 -0.39 3.89 -5.38
C LEU A 225 0.34 3.06 -4.33
N GLU A 226 0.45 3.63 -3.14
CA GLU A 226 0.57 2.89 -1.89
C GLU A 226 -0.83 2.76 -1.27
N LEU A 227 -1.24 1.54 -0.97
CA LEU A 227 -2.58 1.20 -0.54
C LEU A 227 -2.53 0.49 0.80
N ASN A 228 -3.51 0.74 1.66
CA ASN A 228 -3.83 -0.12 2.79
C ASN A 228 -5.32 -0.43 2.77
N PHE A 229 -5.63 -1.71 2.54
CA PHE A 229 -6.99 -2.21 2.55
C PHE A 229 -7.38 -2.72 3.93
N LYS A 230 -8.53 -2.28 4.41
CA LYS A 230 -9.21 -2.86 5.57
C LYS A 230 -10.61 -3.31 5.14
N PHE A 231 -10.81 -4.62 5.12
CA PHE A 231 -12.09 -5.22 4.83
C PHE A 231 -12.81 -5.58 6.12
N ASN A 232 -14.12 -5.36 6.17
CA ASN A 232 -14.90 -5.60 7.38
C ASN A 232 -15.54 -6.99 7.38
N LEU A 233 -15.98 -7.48 6.22
CA LEU A 233 -16.68 -8.75 6.08
C LEU A 233 -16.20 -9.44 4.80
N PHE A 234 -15.72 -10.67 4.96
CA PHE A 234 -15.46 -11.60 3.86
C PHE A 234 -16.19 -12.92 4.13
N SER A 235 -16.65 -13.56 3.06
CA SER A 235 -17.09 -14.94 3.07
C SER A 235 -15.90 -15.89 3.13
N ALA A 236 -16.16 -17.15 3.48
CA ALA A 236 -15.16 -18.22 3.40
C ALA A 236 -14.61 -18.47 1.98
N LYS A 237 -15.19 -17.85 0.95
CA LYS A 237 -14.80 -18.00 -0.47
C LYS A 237 -13.97 -16.84 -1.00
N VAL A 238 -13.57 -15.88 -0.16
CA VAL A 238 -12.71 -14.76 -0.56
C VAL A 238 -11.42 -15.28 -1.21
N ASN A 239 -11.05 -14.70 -2.35
CA ASN A 239 -9.89 -15.10 -3.14
C ASN A 239 -9.21 -13.89 -3.81
N GLY A 240 -8.25 -14.13 -4.69
CA GLY A 240 -7.39 -13.10 -5.29
C GLY A 240 -5.99 -13.13 -4.66
N VAL A 241 -5.07 -12.32 -5.20
CA VAL A 241 -3.67 -12.26 -4.73
C VAL A 241 -3.62 -11.99 -3.23
N LEU A 242 -4.29 -10.92 -2.80
CA LEU A 242 -4.40 -10.50 -1.41
C LEU A 242 -5.57 -11.19 -0.72
N GLY A 243 -6.72 -11.28 -1.38
CA GLY A 243 -7.96 -11.76 -0.75
C GLY A 243 -7.87 -13.19 -0.21
N GLN A 244 -7.18 -14.10 -0.89
CA GLN A 244 -7.01 -15.48 -0.41
C GLN A 244 -6.36 -15.56 0.99
N THR A 245 -5.55 -14.57 1.36
CA THR A 245 -4.88 -14.52 2.68
C THR A 245 -5.82 -14.21 3.85
N TYR A 246 -7.03 -13.72 3.54
CA TYR A 246 -8.09 -13.49 4.52
C TYR A 246 -8.96 -14.72 4.75
N SER A 247 -8.94 -15.69 3.85
CA SER A 247 -9.75 -16.91 3.98
C SER A 247 -9.38 -17.70 5.23
N HIS A 248 -10.39 -18.23 5.92
CA HIS A 248 -10.19 -19.20 6.99
C HIS A 248 -9.46 -20.44 6.43
N GLY A 249 -8.46 -20.95 7.18
CA GLY A 249 -7.65 -22.09 6.75
C GLY A 249 -6.62 -21.81 5.65
N TYR A 250 -6.47 -20.58 5.16
CA TYR A 250 -5.40 -20.24 4.22
C TYR A 250 -4.03 -20.58 4.84
N ARG A 251 -3.20 -21.27 4.04
CA ARG A 251 -1.81 -21.57 4.39
C ARG A 251 -0.92 -20.96 3.33
N SER A 252 -0.09 -20.01 3.76
CA SER A 252 0.87 -19.36 2.87
C SER A 252 1.80 -20.38 2.24
N ARG A 253 1.91 -20.32 0.91
CA ARG A 253 2.83 -21.15 0.12
C ARG A 253 4.14 -20.41 -0.22
N VAL A 254 4.27 -19.16 0.21
CA VAL A 254 5.48 -18.39 -0.04
C VAL A 254 6.61 -18.91 0.85
N LYS A 255 7.84 -18.86 0.34
CA LYS A 255 9.03 -19.28 1.10
C LYS A 255 9.38 -18.22 2.14
N MET A 256 8.84 -18.36 3.36
CA MET A 256 9.00 -17.36 4.43
C MET A 256 10.46 -17.07 4.83
N ALA A 257 11.36 -18.05 4.65
CA ALA A 257 12.79 -17.86 4.91
C ALA A 257 13.53 -17.10 3.80
N ALA A 258 12.89 -16.84 2.66
CA ALA A 258 13.49 -16.05 1.60
C ALA A 258 13.43 -14.56 1.95
N ALA A 259 14.47 -13.79 1.61
CA ALA A 259 14.49 -12.34 1.81
C ALA A 259 13.36 -11.62 1.04
N MET A 260 12.93 -12.19 -0.10
CA MET A 260 11.77 -11.75 -0.86
C MET A 260 10.86 -12.95 -1.13
N PRO A 261 9.88 -13.25 -0.25
CA PRO A 261 8.91 -14.31 -0.47
C PRO A 261 7.97 -13.93 -1.62
N ILE A 262 8.05 -14.63 -2.76
CA ILE A 262 7.25 -14.30 -3.95
C ILE A 262 6.00 -15.18 -4.01
N MET A 263 4.85 -14.54 -4.19
CA MET A 263 3.59 -15.18 -4.58
C MET A 263 3.52 -15.28 -6.11
N GLY A 264 3.62 -16.50 -6.62
CA GLY A 264 3.48 -16.78 -8.05
C GLY A 264 2.02 -16.81 -8.52
N GLY A 265 1.82 -17.30 -9.75
CA GLY A 265 0.47 -17.53 -10.29
C GLY A 265 -0.15 -16.34 -11.01
N ALA A 266 0.64 -15.44 -11.60
CA ALA A 266 0.13 -14.28 -12.34
C ALA A 266 -0.99 -14.63 -13.35
N LYS A 267 -0.89 -15.77 -14.05
CA LYS A 267 -1.94 -16.24 -14.97
C LYS A 267 -3.29 -16.50 -14.27
N LYS A 268 -3.27 -17.05 -13.04
CA LYS A 268 -4.47 -17.36 -12.24
C LYS A 268 -5.23 -16.10 -11.83
N PHE A 269 -4.51 -15.00 -11.62
CA PHE A 269 -5.08 -13.72 -11.18
C PHE A 269 -5.26 -12.72 -12.31
N ALA A 270 -4.88 -13.05 -13.54
CA ALA A 270 -4.99 -12.12 -14.67
C ALA A 270 -6.46 -11.77 -14.92
N SER A 271 -6.71 -10.50 -15.21
CA SER A 271 -8.01 -9.98 -15.63
C SER A 271 -7.88 -9.17 -16.91
N SER A 272 -8.89 -9.21 -17.77
CA SER A 272 -8.83 -8.52 -19.08
C SER A 272 -8.79 -7.00 -18.97
N HIS A 273 -9.51 -6.41 -18.01
CA HIS A 273 -9.49 -4.97 -17.75
C HIS A 273 -9.76 -4.63 -16.28
N ILE A 274 -9.61 -3.36 -15.89
CA ILE A 274 -9.65 -2.90 -14.49
C ILE A 274 -10.98 -3.18 -13.76
N PHE A 275 -12.06 -3.42 -14.51
CA PHE A 275 -13.40 -3.72 -13.99
C PHE A 275 -13.92 -5.09 -14.46
N ALA A 276 -13.08 -5.94 -15.05
CA ALA A 276 -13.51 -7.28 -15.42
C ALA A 276 -13.52 -8.19 -14.20
N THR A 277 -14.41 -9.19 -14.21
CA THR A 277 -14.57 -10.19 -13.15
C THR A 277 -14.22 -11.58 -13.68
N ASP A 278 -13.32 -11.65 -14.66
CA ASP A 278 -13.00 -12.81 -15.50
C ASP A 278 -11.76 -13.59 -15.05
N CYS A 279 -11.13 -13.17 -13.95
CA CYS A 279 -10.02 -13.92 -13.38
C CYS A 279 -10.47 -15.31 -12.92
N SER A 280 -9.57 -16.29 -12.95
CA SER A 280 -9.92 -17.69 -12.65
C SER A 280 -10.38 -17.94 -11.21
N VAL A 281 -10.19 -16.96 -10.31
CA VAL A 281 -10.59 -17.03 -8.90
C VAL A 281 -11.75 -16.10 -8.55
N SER A 282 -12.38 -15.49 -9.55
CA SER A 282 -13.48 -14.57 -9.33
C SER A 282 -14.63 -15.29 -8.63
N ASN A 283 -15.11 -14.67 -7.56
CA ASN A 283 -16.31 -15.09 -6.83
C ASN A 283 -17.34 -13.96 -6.76
N PHE A 284 -17.14 -12.88 -7.52
CA PHE A 284 -18.02 -11.71 -7.51
C PHE A 284 -19.39 -12.04 -8.11
N GLY A 285 -20.46 -11.63 -7.42
CA GLY A 285 -21.84 -11.90 -7.85
C GLY A 285 -22.30 -13.35 -7.65
N SER A 286 -21.44 -14.25 -7.17
CA SER A 286 -21.87 -15.57 -6.69
C SER A 286 -22.90 -15.40 -5.57
N LYS A 287 -23.91 -16.29 -5.50
CA LYS A 287 -24.85 -16.32 -4.37
C LYS A 287 -24.07 -16.25 -3.05
N ALA A 288 -24.36 -15.25 -2.23
CA ALA A 288 -23.70 -15.05 -0.95
C ALA A 288 -23.75 -16.37 -0.17
N ALA A 289 -22.59 -17.00 0.02
CA ALA A 289 -22.46 -18.02 1.04
C ALA A 289 -22.55 -17.32 2.41
N GLU A 290 -23.03 -18.01 3.43
CA GLU A 290 -23.13 -17.48 4.79
C GLU A 290 -21.86 -16.70 5.15
N VAL A 291 -22.05 -15.45 5.59
CA VAL A 291 -20.98 -14.62 6.14
C VAL A 291 -20.46 -15.40 7.35
N ASP A 292 -19.26 -15.96 7.23
CA ASP A 292 -18.62 -16.57 8.39
C ASP A 292 -18.35 -15.41 9.36
N GLY A 293 -19.10 -15.39 10.46
CA GLY A 293 -19.02 -14.40 11.53
C GLY A 293 -17.72 -14.50 12.32
N GLY A 294 -16.60 -14.61 11.60
CA GLY A 294 -15.27 -14.78 12.12
C GLY A 294 -14.98 -13.70 13.16
N LYS A 295 -14.57 -14.15 14.35
CA LYS A 295 -14.15 -13.29 15.46
C LYS A 295 -13.22 -12.18 14.94
N PRO A 296 -13.30 -10.96 15.48
CA PRO A 296 -12.42 -9.87 15.09
C PRO A 296 -10.97 -10.36 15.12
N LEU A 297 -10.26 -10.19 13.99
CA LEU A 297 -8.86 -10.57 13.81
C LEU A 297 -8.01 -9.86 14.87
N SER A 298 -7.71 -10.53 15.98
CA SER A 298 -6.75 -10.06 16.97
C SER A 298 -5.36 -10.46 16.51
N ILE A 299 -4.70 -9.56 15.76
CA ILE A 299 -3.32 -9.77 15.34
C ILE A 299 -2.42 -9.13 16.40
N VAL A 300 -1.62 -9.95 17.09
CA VAL A 300 -0.59 -9.45 18.01
C VAL A 300 0.71 -9.35 17.23
N CYS A 301 1.20 -8.12 17.09
CA CYS A 301 2.48 -7.84 16.45
C CYS A 301 3.49 -7.50 17.54
N ASN A 302 4.57 -8.29 17.64
CA ASN A 302 5.68 -7.98 18.53
C ASN A 302 6.74 -7.19 17.75
N GLY A 303 7.10 -6.01 18.27
CA GLY A 303 8.23 -5.23 17.77
C GLY A 303 9.54 -5.83 18.29
N GLY A 304 10.33 -6.44 17.41
CA GLY A 304 11.72 -6.76 17.70
C GLY A 304 12.51 -5.46 17.80
N GLY A 305 13.01 -5.14 18.99
CA GLY A 305 13.93 -4.02 19.18
C GLY A 305 15.20 -4.23 18.35
N THR A 306 15.61 -3.15 17.67
CA THR A 306 16.96 -2.93 17.13
C THR A 306 17.55 -4.07 16.30
N SER A 307 17.19 -4.16 15.02
CA SER A 307 18.04 -4.53 13.86
C SER A 307 17.22 -5.19 12.74
N GLY A 308 16.81 -4.41 11.74
CA GLY A 308 16.51 -4.87 10.36
C GLY A 308 15.49 -5.99 10.10
N GLN A 309 14.92 -6.64 11.12
CA GLN A 309 13.94 -7.70 10.99
C GLN A 309 12.55 -7.09 11.16
N GLY A 310 11.76 -7.16 10.10
CA GLY A 310 10.42 -6.61 10.05
C GLY A 310 9.49 -7.15 11.14
N ILE A 311 8.42 -6.41 11.39
CA ILE A 311 7.40 -6.75 12.37
C ILE A 311 6.81 -8.13 12.03
N VAL A 312 6.94 -9.08 12.96
CA VAL A 312 6.30 -10.40 12.84
C VAL A 312 4.95 -10.32 13.53
N CYS A 313 3.89 -10.34 12.72
CA CYS A 313 2.52 -10.43 13.19
C CYS A 313 2.09 -11.90 13.15
N LYS A 314 1.56 -12.42 14.27
CA LYS A 314 0.98 -13.76 14.34
C LYS A 314 -0.51 -13.67 14.67
N ARG A 315 -1.26 -14.66 14.18
CA ARG A 315 -2.62 -14.96 14.65
C ARG A 315 -2.55 -15.61 16.03
#